data_AF-A0A8J7A2C9-F1
#
_entry.id   AF-A0A8J7A2C9-F1
#
_cell.length_a   1.000
_cell.length_b   1.000
_cell.length_c   1.000
_cell.angle_alpha   90.00
_cell.angle_beta   90.00
_cell.angle_gamma   90.00
#
_symmetry.space_group_name_H-M   'P 1'
#
loop_
_entity.id
_entity.type
_entity.pdbx_description
1 polymer ?
#
loop_
_entity_poly.entity_id
_entity_poly.type
_entity_poly.pdbx_seq_one_letter_code
_entity_poly.pdbx_strand_id
1 'polypeptide(L)'
;MFERFIKESPVSVMVRRLLEKALCPQILDELFERSAKTQYTRELLFSTVVNLISLVVCGVYPSVHAAHQALSEEIGVSVTSVYNKINGIEPSSSGELVREVGSQMEATIGHLNATMPDLLPGYRVKIIDGNAIAASEHHLEVLRDISSAPLLGQSLVVLDPSVMLAVDVFPCEECRKTQIIKHYTASRNSS
;
A
#
# COMPACT_ATOMS: atom_id res chain seq x y z
N MET A 1 2.43 -1.46 -31.28
CA MET A 1 3.02 -2.45 -30.33
C MET A 1 1.97 -3.06 -29.40
N PHE A 2 1.04 -2.28 -28.82
CA PHE A 2 0.00 -2.81 -27.94
C PHE A 2 -1.10 -3.62 -28.62
N GLU A 3 -1.36 -3.45 -29.92
CA GLU A 3 -2.48 -4.11 -30.61
C GLU A 3 -2.51 -5.64 -30.46
N ARG A 4 -1.33 -6.30 -30.49
CA ARG A 4 -1.24 -7.75 -30.31
C ARG A 4 -1.57 -8.16 -28.86
N PHE A 5 -1.17 -7.36 -27.87
CA PHE A 5 -1.50 -7.61 -26.46
C PHE A 5 -2.95 -7.27 -26.13
N ILE A 6 -3.52 -6.25 -26.76
CA ILE A 6 -4.95 -5.92 -26.63
C ILE A 6 -5.80 -7.06 -27.18
N LYS A 7 -5.36 -7.69 -28.28
CA LYS A 7 -6.06 -8.82 -28.88
C LYS A 7 -5.97 -10.11 -28.06
N GLU A 8 -4.81 -10.39 -27.46
CA GLU A 8 -4.56 -11.66 -26.75
C GLU A 8 -4.84 -11.58 -25.24
N SER A 9 -4.65 -10.42 -24.60
CA SER A 9 -4.84 -10.23 -23.16
C SER A 9 -5.25 -8.77 -22.81
N PRO A 10 -6.45 -8.35 -23.22
CA PRO A 10 -6.91 -6.96 -23.04
C PRO A 10 -6.95 -6.54 -21.56
N VAL A 11 -7.35 -7.44 -20.66
CA VAL A 11 -7.45 -7.17 -19.22
C VAL A 11 -6.07 -6.85 -18.63
N SER A 12 -5.04 -7.62 -18.96
CA SER A 12 -3.68 -7.39 -18.47
C SER A 12 -3.14 -6.02 -18.91
N VAL A 13 -3.42 -5.63 -20.16
CA VAL A 13 -3.02 -4.31 -20.69
C VAL A 13 -3.75 -3.19 -19.96
N MET A 14 -5.05 -3.34 -19.71
CA MET A 14 -5.85 -2.35 -18.99
C MET A 14 -5.37 -2.20 -17.54
N VAL A 15 -5.20 -3.31 -16.81
CA VAL A 15 -4.71 -3.28 -15.42
C VAL A 15 -3.32 -2.67 -15.35
N ARG A 16 -2.39 -3.08 -16.23
CA ARG A 16 -1.06 -2.47 -16.30
C ARG A 16 -1.14 -0.98 -16.54
N ARG A 17 -1.97 -0.53 -17.48
CA ARG A 17 -2.12 0.89 -17.79
C ARG A 17 -2.67 1.70 -16.62
N LEU A 18 -3.60 1.11 -15.86
CA LEU A 18 -4.14 1.71 -14.65
C LEU A 18 -3.06 1.83 -13.57
N LEU A 19 -2.28 0.78 -13.36
CA LEU A 19 -1.16 0.81 -12.40
C LEU A 19 -0.08 1.82 -12.82
N GLU A 20 0.30 1.86 -14.10
CA GLU A 20 1.26 2.86 -14.62
C GLU A 20 0.79 4.30 -14.43
N LYS A 21 -0.53 4.54 -14.53
CA LYS A 21 -1.12 5.86 -14.29
C LYS A 21 -1.13 6.19 -12.79
N ALA A 22 -1.60 5.27 -11.95
CA ALA A 22 -1.77 5.50 -10.52
C ALA A 22 -0.45 5.54 -9.75
N LEU A 23 0.57 4.81 -10.24
CA LEU A 23 1.90 4.70 -9.63
C LEU A 23 2.97 5.41 -10.46
N CYS A 24 2.61 6.46 -11.20
CA CYS A 24 3.60 7.19 -11.98
C CYS A 24 4.58 7.92 -11.02
N PRO A 25 5.87 8.03 -11.38
CA PRO A 25 6.88 8.60 -10.49
C PRO A 25 6.53 9.98 -9.95
N GLN A 26 5.94 10.84 -10.78
CA GLN A 26 5.54 12.20 -10.40
C GLN A 26 4.50 12.18 -9.28
N ILE A 27 3.44 11.37 -9.41
CA ILE A 27 2.39 11.26 -8.38
C ILE A 27 2.98 10.69 -7.09
N LEU A 28 3.86 9.69 -7.19
CA LEU A 28 4.48 9.06 -6.03
C LEU A 28 5.37 10.05 -5.26
N ASP A 29 6.22 10.79 -5.97
CA ASP A 29 7.12 11.75 -5.33
C ASP A 29 6.36 12.96 -4.77
N GLU A 30 5.35 13.48 -5.47
CA GLU A 30 4.45 14.52 -4.95
C GLU A 30 3.67 14.05 -3.71
N LEU A 31 3.22 12.80 -3.70
CA LEU A 31 2.58 12.18 -2.54
C LEU A 31 3.54 12.04 -1.37
N PHE A 32 4.79 11.71 -1.65
CA PHE A 32 5.80 11.61 -0.61
C PHE A 32 6.08 12.98 0.01
N GLU A 33 6.30 14.02 -0.80
CA GLU A 33 6.60 15.38 -0.32
C GLU A 33 5.46 15.99 0.52
N ARG A 34 4.19 15.69 0.20
CA ARG A 34 3.05 16.21 0.98
C ARG A 34 2.77 15.43 2.27
N SER A 35 3.10 14.14 2.30
CA SER A 35 2.72 13.23 3.40
C SER A 35 3.83 13.03 4.42
N ALA A 36 5.08 13.11 4.01
CA ALA A 36 6.23 12.87 4.86
C ALA A 36 6.47 14.07 5.79
N LYS A 37 6.59 13.80 7.10
CA LYS A 37 6.80 14.84 8.11
C LYS A 37 8.28 15.04 8.43
N THR A 38 9.05 13.97 8.37
CA THR A 38 10.46 13.94 8.80
C THR A 38 11.41 13.52 7.68
N GLN A 39 10.98 12.60 6.82
CA GLN A 39 11.79 12.16 5.69
C GLN A 39 11.56 13.06 4.46
N TYR A 40 12.62 13.38 3.74
CA TYR A 40 12.58 14.22 2.55
C TYR A 40 13.35 13.58 1.40
N THR A 41 13.13 14.07 0.19
CA THR A 41 13.84 13.61 -1.00
C THR A 41 15.22 14.27 -1.06
N ARG A 42 16.29 13.47 -0.98
CA ARG A 42 17.68 13.96 -0.99
C ARG A 42 18.47 13.38 -2.15
N GLU A 43 18.92 12.13 -2.01
CA GLU A 43 19.70 11.43 -3.03
C GLU A 43 18.89 10.31 -3.71
N LEU A 44 17.74 9.95 -3.14
CA LEU A 44 16.91 8.84 -3.60
C LEU A 44 15.42 9.23 -3.56
N LEU A 45 14.77 9.14 -4.73
CA LEU A 45 13.35 9.41 -4.90
C LEU A 45 12.50 8.32 -4.23
N PHE A 46 11.29 8.68 -3.81
CA PHE A 46 10.35 7.70 -3.27
C PHE A 46 9.86 6.76 -4.37
N SER A 47 9.61 7.28 -5.57
CA SER A 47 9.25 6.51 -6.76
C SER A 47 10.28 5.42 -7.10
N THR A 48 11.57 5.70 -6.95
CA THR A 48 12.65 4.70 -7.14
C THR A 48 12.55 3.56 -6.12
N VAL A 49 12.27 3.88 -4.85
CA VAL A 49 12.09 2.85 -3.81
C VAL A 49 10.85 2.01 -4.07
N VAL A 50 9.72 2.65 -4.45
CA VAL A 50 8.47 1.94 -4.80
C VAL A 50 8.70 1.00 -5.99
N ASN A 51 9.39 1.44 -7.03
CA ASN A 51 9.74 0.58 -8.17
C ASN A 51 10.57 -0.63 -7.72
N LEU A 52 11.59 -0.40 -6.90
CA LEU A 52 12.47 -1.47 -6.41
C LEU A 52 11.71 -2.49 -5.56
N ILE A 53 10.87 -2.04 -4.63
CA ILE A 53 10.02 -2.93 -3.81
C ILE A 53 9.02 -3.69 -4.69
N SER A 54 8.47 -3.06 -5.73
CA SER A 54 7.52 -3.70 -6.65
C SER A 54 8.14 -4.90 -7.35
N LEU A 55 9.42 -4.81 -7.74
CA LEU A 55 10.12 -5.94 -8.35
C LEU A 55 10.28 -7.13 -7.39
N VAL A 56 10.42 -6.86 -6.09
CA VAL A 56 10.52 -7.91 -5.06
C VAL A 56 9.14 -8.51 -4.76
N VAL A 57 8.12 -7.67 -4.58
CA VAL A 57 6.74 -8.10 -4.29
C VAL A 57 6.15 -8.89 -5.45
N CYS A 58 6.49 -8.53 -6.69
CA CYS A 58 6.10 -9.28 -7.89
C CYS A 58 6.97 -10.52 -8.15
N GLY A 59 7.95 -10.83 -7.29
CA GLY A 59 8.79 -12.02 -7.40
C GLY A 59 9.82 -11.99 -8.52
N VAL A 60 10.10 -10.83 -9.11
CA VAL A 60 11.14 -10.66 -10.14
C VAL A 60 12.52 -10.85 -9.54
N TYR A 61 12.73 -10.32 -8.33
CA TYR A 61 13.94 -10.54 -7.54
C TYR A 61 13.60 -11.08 -6.15
N PRO A 62 14.45 -11.92 -5.55
CA PRO A 62 14.19 -12.52 -4.24
C PRO A 62 14.33 -11.54 -3.08
N SER A 63 14.97 -10.38 -3.29
CA SER A 63 15.19 -9.37 -2.25
C SER A 63 15.46 -7.98 -2.82
N VAL A 64 15.26 -6.97 -1.97
CA VAL A 64 15.60 -5.56 -2.25
C VAL A 64 17.07 -5.42 -2.63
N HIS A 65 17.95 -6.13 -1.95
CA HIS A 65 19.38 -6.12 -2.26
C HIS A 65 19.68 -6.70 -3.66
N ALA A 66 19.04 -7.80 -4.04
CA ALA A 66 19.21 -8.39 -5.37
C ALA A 66 18.69 -7.46 -6.48
N ALA A 67 17.53 -6.83 -6.26
CA ALA A 67 17.00 -5.82 -7.16
C ALA A 67 17.94 -4.60 -7.28
N HIS A 68 18.46 -4.09 -6.16
CA HIS A 68 19.41 -2.98 -6.15
C HIS A 68 20.69 -3.30 -6.94
N GLN A 69 21.26 -4.49 -6.76
CA GLN A 69 22.45 -4.89 -7.52
C GLN A 69 22.20 -4.89 -9.04
N ALA A 70 21.04 -5.40 -9.48
CA ALA A 70 20.66 -5.45 -10.88
C ALA A 70 20.42 -4.05 -11.50
N LEU A 71 20.03 -3.08 -10.67
CA LEU A 71 19.70 -1.70 -11.07
C LEU A 71 20.73 -0.67 -10.55
N SER A 72 21.92 -1.14 -10.16
CA SER A 72 22.89 -0.32 -9.42
C SER A 72 23.38 0.90 -10.20
N GLU A 73 23.56 0.77 -11.52
CA GLU A 73 23.94 1.87 -12.41
C GLU A 73 22.84 2.93 -12.55
N GLU A 74 21.56 2.52 -12.54
CA GLU A 74 20.41 3.44 -12.66
C GLU A 74 20.12 4.15 -11.33
N ILE A 75 20.24 3.44 -10.21
CA ILE A 75 19.91 3.95 -8.87
C ILE A 75 21.01 4.89 -8.36
N GLY A 76 22.28 4.64 -8.69
CA GLY A 76 23.41 5.55 -8.40
C GLY A 76 23.75 5.76 -6.92
N VAL A 77 23.01 5.15 -5.98
CA VAL A 77 23.26 5.24 -4.54
C VAL A 77 23.55 3.88 -3.92
N SER A 78 24.15 3.88 -2.72
CA SER A 78 24.45 2.66 -1.99
C SER A 78 23.19 1.90 -1.57
N VAL A 79 23.29 0.57 -1.40
CA VAL A 79 22.21 -0.24 -0.83
C VAL A 79 21.82 0.24 0.57
N THR A 80 22.78 0.76 1.35
CA THR A 80 22.53 1.35 2.67
C THR A 80 21.63 2.57 2.57
N SER A 81 21.83 3.44 1.58
CA SER A 81 20.95 4.59 1.32
C SER A 81 19.53 4.15 0.98
N VAL A 82 19.37 3.03 0.24
CA VAL A 82 18.07 2.43 -0.05
C VAL A 82 17.38 1.97 1.22
N TYR A 83 18.05 1.17 2.06
CA TYR A 83 17.47 0.70 3.32
C TYR A 83 17.18 1.84 4.30
N ASN A 84 18.04 2.86 4.37
CA ASN A 84 17.78 4.05 5.18
C ASN A 84 16.49 4.76 4.74
N LYS A 85 16.28 4.93 3.42
CA LYS A 85 15.05 5.51 2.87
C LYS A 85 13.84 4.64 3.16
N ILE A 86 13.95 3.32 3.03
CA ILE A 86 12.86 2.37 3.36
C ILE A 86 12.48 2.47 4.84
N ASN A 87 13.46 2.43 5.73
CA ASN A 87 13.25 2.43 7.18
C ASN A 87 12.67 3.75 7.71
N GLY A 88 12.88 4.86 6.99
CA GLY A 88 12.29 6.16 7.34
C GLY A 88 10.97 6.47 6.61
N ILE A 89 10.39 5.55 5.84
CA ILE A 89 9.03 5.75 5.31
C ILE A 89 8.04 5.69 6.48
N GLU A 90 7.36 6.81 6.71
CA GLU A 90 6.36 6.92 7.77
C GLU A 90 5.12 6.07 7.45
N PRO A 91 4.51 5.39 8.43
CA PRO A 91 3.27 4.64 8.23
C PRO A 91 2.13 5.46 7.59
N SER A 92 2.08 6.77 7.89
CA SER A 92 1.11 7.69 7.28
C SER A 92 1.26 7.82 5.78
N SER A 93 2.49 7.84 5.25
CA SER A 93 2.77 7.92 3.81
C SER A 93 2.29 6.65 3.09
N SER A 94 2.48 5.48 3.69
CA SER A 94 1.95 4.22 3.15
C SER A 94 0.43 4.18 3.12
N GLY A 95 -0.23 4.66 4.18
CA GLY A 95 -1.69 4.82 4.21
C GLY A 95 -2.20 5.79 3.15
N GLU A 96 -1.51 6.91 2.96
CA GLU A 96 -1.89 7.92 1.98
C GLU A 96 -1.73 7.40 0.54
N LEU A 97 -0.69 6.62 0.26
CA LEU A 97 -0.51 5.96 -1.02
C LEU A 97 -1.70 5.05 -1.37
N VAL A 98 -2.14 4.22 -0.42
CA VAL A 98 -3.29 3.32 -0.66
C VAL A 98 -4.57 4.13 -0.90
N ARG A 99 -4.82 5.19 -0.14
CA ARG A 99 -6.00 6.06 -0.34
C ARG A 99 -5.98 6.77 -1.69
N GLU A 100 -4.83 7.29 -2.11
CA GLU A 100 -4.66 7.96 -3.40
C GLU A 100 -4.93 7.00 -4.57
N VAL A 101 -4.25 5.84 -4.57
CA VAL A 101 -4.41 4.83 -5.61
C VAL A 101 -5.84 4.28 -5.63
N GLY A 102 -6.41 4.01 -4.45
CA GLY A 102 -7.79 3.55 -4.29
C GLY A 102 -8.79 4.55 -4.86
N SER A 103 -8.62 5.85 -4.59
CA SER A 103 -9.48 6.92 -5.12
C SER A 103 -9.43 7.02 -6.64
N GLN A 104 -8.23 6.96 -7.24
CA GLN A 104 -8.06 6.99 -8.69
C GLN A 104 -8.70 5.77 -9.38
N MET A 105 -8.57 4.59 -8.76
CA MET A 105 -9.18 3.36 -9.26
C MET A 105 -10.70 3.36 -9.09
N GLU A 106 -11.22 3.80 -7.94
CA GLU A 106 -12.66 3.96 -7.68
C GLU A 106 -13.31 4.89 -8.71
N ALA A 107 -12.69 6.02 -9.01
CA ALA A 107 -13.16 6.92 -10.07
C ALA A 107 -13.23 6.22 -11.44
N THR A 108 -12.25 5.38 -11.76
CA THR A 108 -12.26 4.61 -13.00
C THR A 108 -13.38 3.58 -13.03
N ILE A 109 -13.58 2.82 -11.93
CA ILE A 109 -14.65 1.83 -11.79
C ILE A 109 -16.03 2.50 -11.92
N GLY A 110 -16.20 3.68 -11.33
CA GLY A 110 -17.41 4.50 -11.46
C GLY A 110 -17.71 4.89 -12.91
N HIS A 111 -16.72 5.38 -13.65
CA HIS A 111 -16.91 5.72 -15.08
C HIS A 111 -17.26 4.50 -15.95
N LEU A 112 -16.80 3.31 -15.57
CA LEU A 112 -17.11 2.06 -16.26
C LEU A 112 -18.45 1.44 -15.83
N ASN A 113 -19.13 2.02 -14.84
CA ASN A 113 -20.30 1.42 -14.18
C ASN A 113 -20.05 -0.03 -13.73
N ALA A 114 -18.82 -0.29 -13.25
CA ALA A 114 -18.34 -1.63 -12.91
C ALA A 114 -18.40 -1.94 -11.40
N THR A 115 -19.28 -1.25 -10.68
CA THR A 115 -19.49 -1.45 -9.23
C THR A 115 -20.21 -2.77 -8.95
N MET A 116 -19.90 -3.37 -7.80
CA MET A 116 -20.58 -4.57 -7.30
C MET A 116 -21.91 -4.20 -6.62
N PRO A 117 -22.88 -5.12 -6.56
CA PRO A 117 -24.10 -4.93 -5.80
C PRO A 117 -23.82 -4.61 -4.32
N ASP A 118 -24.62 -3.74 -3.73
CA ASP A 118 -24.54 -3.42 -2.31
C ASP A 118 -24.77 -4.68 -1.46
N LEU A 119 -23.84 -4.96 -0.53
CA LEU A 119 -23.99 -6.07 0.42
C LEU A 119 -25.12 -5.83 1.43
N LEU A 120 -25.41 -4.56 1.74
CA LEU A 120 -26.50 -4.15 2.62
C LEU A 120 -27.20 -2.91 2.04
N PRO A 121 -28.47 -3.00 1.64
CA PRO A 121 -29.18 -1.87 1.05
C PRO A 121 -29.14 -0.61 1.92
N GLY A 122 -28.73 0.52 1.33
CA GLY A 122 -28.65 1.82 1.99
C GLY A 122 -27.40 2.08 2.83
N TYR A 123 -26.45 1.13 2.86
CA TYR A 123 -25.20 1.26 3.60
C TYR A 123 -23.99 0.88 2.74
N ARG A 124 -22.95 1.72 2.76
CA ARG A 124 -21.63 1.36 2.21
C ARG A 124 -20.88 0.50 3.22
N VAL A 125 -20.89 -0.81 2.99
CA VAL A 125 -20.18 -1.77 3.84
C VAL A 125 -18.68 -1.69 3.59
N LYS A 126 -17.88 -1.72 4.65
CA LYS A 126 -16.41 -1.85 4.59
C LYS A 126 -15.99 -3.07 5.40
N ILE A 127 -15.02 -3.81 4.90
CA ILE A 127 -14.44 -4.98 5.59
C ILE A 127 -13.05 -4.56 6.10
N ILE A 128 -12.78 -4.81 7.37
CA ILE A 128 -11.48 -4.54 7.98
C ILE A 128 -10.84 -5.87 8.34
N ASP A 129 -9.69 -6.15 7.74
CA ASP A 129 -8.89 -7.33 8.07
C ASP A 129 -7.48 -6.92 8.52
N GLY A 130 -6.89 -7.74 9.40
CA GLY A 130 -5.61 -7.44 10.03
C GLY A 130 -4.59 -8.52 9.78
N ASN A 131 -3.43 -8.13 9.26
CA ASN A 131 -2.25 -8.98 9.24
C ASN A 131 -1.31 -8.59 10.39
N ALA A 132 -0.83 -9.57 11.13
CA ALA A 132 0.19 -9.38 12.15
C ALA A 132 1.48 -10.07 11.68
N ILE A 133 2.61 -9.38 11.77
CA ILE A 133 3.91 -10.04 11.59
C ILE A 133 4.06 -11.00 12.79
N ALA A 134 4.28 -12.28 12.51
CA ALA A 134 4.53 -13.26 13.56
C ALA A 134 5.75 -12.78 14.37
N ALA A 135 5.60 -12.70 15.69
CA ALA A 135 6.66 -12.26 16.59
C ALA A 135 7.94 -13.07 16.36
N SER A 136 8.94 -12.47 15.74
CA SER A 136 10.27 -13.08 15.59
C SER A 136 11.18 -12.80 16.79
N GLU A 137 10.75 -11.97 17.75
CA GLU A 137 11.50 -11.70 18.98
C GLU A 137 10.79 -12.33 20.19
N HIS A 138 11.12 -13.60 20.44
CA HIS A 138 11.08 -14.12 21.79
C HIS A 138 12.23 -13.46 22.56
N HIS A 139 11.97 -12.42 23.35
CA HIS A 139 12.67 -12.06 24.61
C HIS A 139 12.56 -10.54 24.91
N LEU A 140 11.37 -10.11 25.34
CA LEU A 140 11.28 -8.98 26.27
C LEU A 140 10.96 -9.57 27.65
N GLU A 141 11.95 -9.60 28.54
CA GLU A 141 11.82 -10.18 29.90
C GLU A 141 10.67 -9.55 30.71
N VAL A 142 10.22 -8.37 30.31
CA VAL A 142 9.17 -7.56 30.95
C VAL A 142 7.75 -8.10 30.72
N LEU A 143 7.53 -9.02 29.77
CA LEU A 143 6.18 -9.50 29.40
C LEU A 143 5.79 -10.88 29.98
N ARG A 144 6.60 -11.47 30.88
CA ARG A 144 6.30 -12.80 31.45
C ARG A 144 4.98 -12.90 32.22
N ASP A 145 4.50 -11.79 32.79
CA ASP A 145 3.27 -11.75 33.60
C ASP A 145 2.02 -11.31 32.80
N ILE A 146 2.16 -11.05 31.50
CA ILE A 146 1.05 -10.63 30.63
C ILE A 146 0.83 -11.75 29.60
N SER A 147 -0.35 -12.37 29.62
CA SER A 147 -0.78 -13.40 28.66
C SER A 147 -1.12 -12.78 27.29
N SER A 148 -0.17 -12.05 26.72
CA SER A 148 -0.27 -11.46 25.40
C SER A 148 1.13 -11.41 24.82
N ALA A 149 1.38 -12.22 23.80
CA ALA A 149 2.60 -12.09 23.03
C ALA A 149 2.66 -10.67 22.44
N PRO A 150 3.83 -10.00 22.45
CA PRO A 150 3.98 -8.73 21.76
C PRO A 150 3.72 -8.98 20.27
N LEU A 151 2.61 -8.43 19.77
CA LEU A 151 2.28 -8.46 18.35
C LEU A 151 3.08 -7.36 17.66
N LEU A 152 4.35 -7.64 17.38
CA LEU A 152 5.26 -6.72 16.71
C LEU A 152 4.75 -6.46 15.28
N GLY A 153 4.35 -5.22 14.97
CA GLY A 153 3.94 -4.81 13.61
C GLY A 153 2.60 -5.40 13.16
N GLN A 154 1.55 -4.59 13.22
CA GLN A 154 0.24 -4.89 12.65
C GLN A 154 -0.05 -3.99 11.45
N SER A 155 -0.73 -4.55 10.45
CA SER A 155 -1.31 -3.80 9.35
C SER A 155 -2.79 -4.14 9.26
N LEU A 156 -3.65 -3.12 9.37
CA LEU A 156 -5.09 -3.26 9.18
C LEU A 156 -5.46 -2.68 7.83
N VAL A 157 -6.05 -3.50 6.97
CA VAL A 157 -6.45 -3.14 5.60
C VAL A 157 -7.96 -2.99 5.55
N VAL A 158 -8.44 -1.92 4.91
CA VAL A 158 -9.86 -1.67 4.69
C VAL A 158 -10.20 -1.99 3.24
N LEU A 159 -11.03 -3.01 3.04
CA LEU A 159 -11.60 -3.38 1.74
C LEU A 159 -12.99 -2.75 1.58
N ASP A 160 -13.24 -2.16 0.43
CA ASP A 160 -14.58 -1.80 -0.03
C ASP A 160 -15.10 -2.82 -1.05
N PRO A 161 -16.09 -3.65 -0.69
CA PRO A 161 -16.67 -4.64 -1.58
C PRO A 161 -17.42 -4.03 -2.78
N SER A 162 -17.92 -2.79 -2.69
CA SER A 162 -18.67 -2.15 -3.78
C SER A 162 -17.79 -1.85 -5.00
N VAL A 163 -16.49 -1.67 -4.77
CA VAL A 163 -15.48 -1.43 -5.82
C VAL A 163 -14.40 -2.50 -5.85
N MET A 164 -14.44 -3.47 -4.93
CA MET A 164 -13.44 -4.54 -4.79
C MET A 164 -12.00 -4.02 -4.66
N LEU A 165 -11.82 -2.92 -3.92
CA LEU A 165 -10.51 -2.30 -3.70
C LEU A 165 -10.15 -2.22 -2.22
N ALA A 166 -8.88 -2.45 -1.90
CA ALA A 166 -8.31 -1.95 -0.66
C ALA A 166 -8.25 -0.42 -0.74
N VAL A 167 -9.03 0.26 0.09
CA VAL A 167 -9.21 1.71 0.06
C VAL A 167 -8.39 2.43 1.13
N ASP A 168 -7.92 1.72 2.15
CA ASP A 168 -7.10 2.29 3.20
C ASP A 168 -6.25 1.22 3.90
N VAL A 169 -5.15 1.65 4.51
CA VAL A 169 -4.31 0.81 5.34
C VAL A 169 -3.79 1.59 6.55
N PHE A 170 -3.76 0.90 7.69
CA PHE A 170 -3.24 1.42 8.94
C PHE A 170 -2.07 0.54 9.39
N PRO A 171 -0.83 0.89 8.97
CA PRO A 171 0.36 0.27 9.51
C PRO A 171 0.64 0.85 10.90
N CYS A 172 0.90 -0.01 11.87
CA CYS A 172 1.14 0.42 13.25
C CYS A 172 1.86 -0.66 14.05
N GLU A 173 2.72 -0.23 14.95
CA GLU A 173 3.43 -1.12 15.86
C GLU A 173 2.49 -1.71 16.92
N GLU A 174 1.43 -0.98 17.31
CA GLU A 174 0.48 -1.37 18.37
C GLU A 174 -1.00 -1.02 18.06
N CYS A 175 -1.53 -1.28 16.85
CA CYS A 175 -2.97 -1.01 16.65
C CYS A 175 -3.85 -1.92 17.51
N ARG A 176 -4.83 -1.30 18.17
CA ARG A 176 -6.02 -2.01 18.64
C ARG A 176 -7.16 -1.78 17.64
N LYS A 177 -7.76 -2.85 17.13
CA LYS A 177 -8.87 -2.82 16.15
C LYS A 177 -9.97 -1.79 16.50
N THR A 178 -10.22 -1.57 17.78
CA THR A 178 -11.23 -0.65 18.32
C THR A 178 -11.04 0.83 17.93
N GLN A 179 -9.80 1.28 17.68
CA GLN A 179 -9.53 2.70 17.39
C GLN A 179 -9.87 3.06 15.93
N ILE A 180 -9.78 2.09 15.02
CA ILE A 180 -10.07 2.25 13.58
C ILE A 180 -11.56 2.12 13.28
N ILE A 181 -12.28 1.26 14.01
CA ILE A 181 -13.74 1.11 13.86
C ILE A 181 -14.47 2.45 14.06
N LYS A 182 -13.94 3.34 14.92
CA LYS A 182 -14.49 4.69 15.09
C LYS A 182 -14.37 5.55 13.83
N HIS A 183 -13.31 5.39 13.05
CA HIS A 183 -13.07 6.14 11.81
C HIS A 183 -14.05 5.73 10.68
N TYR A 184 -14.55 4.49 10.72
CA TYR A 184 -15.45 3.92 9.71
C TYR A 184 -16.86 3.63 10.24
N THR A 185 -17.29 4.32 11.30
CA THR A 185 -18.66 4.16 11.80
C THR A 185 -19.68 4.58 10.72
N ALA A 186 -20.72 3.76 10.57
CA ALA A 186 -21.59 3.72 9.39
C ALA A 186 -22.04 5.10 8.88
N SER A 187 -21.56 5.48 7.69
CA SER A 187 -22.16 6.56 6.91
C SER A 187 -23.33 6.01 6.11
N ARG A 188 -24.50 6.67 6.19
CA ARG A 188 -25.59 6.47 5.22
C ARG A 188 -25.10 6.95 3.86
N ASN A 189 -25.42 6.21 2.79
CA ASN A 189 -25.19 6.71 1.44
C ASN A 189 -26.01 7.99 1.23
N SER A 190 -25.38 9.06 0.77
CA SER A 190 -26.05 10.25 0.27
C SER A 190 -26.92 9.83 -0.92
N SER A 191 -28.22 10.11 -0.82
CA SER A 191 -29.22 9.84 -1.87
C SER A 191 -29.04 10.74 -3.08
#